data_AF-A0A355QI11-F1
#
_entry.id   AF-A0A355QI11-F1
#
_cell.length_a   1.000
_cell.length_b   1.000
_cell.length_c   1.000
_cell.angle_alpha   90.00
_cell.angle_beta   90.00
_cell.angle_gamma   90.00
#
_symmetry.space_group_name_H-M   'P 1'
#
loop_
_entity.id
_entity.type
_entity.pdbx_description
1 polymer ?
#
loop_
_entity_poly.entity_id
_entity_poly.type
_entity_poly.pdbx_seq_one_letter_code
_entity_poly.pdbx_strand_id
1 'polypeptide(L)'
;VDAGADAGLAFDGDGDRVVAVGADGALLDGDHLLAASGIDLHERGLLADDTVVGTVMANLGLRRAFGACGISFHETAVGDRYV
;
A
#
# COMPACT_ATOMS: atom_id res chain seq x y z
N VAL A 1 -7.35 3.22 23.33
CA VAL A 1 -7.88 3.71 22.02
C VAL A 1 -9.19 4.37 22.37
N ASP A 2 -9.17 5.69 22.61
CA ASP A 2 -10.16 6.29 23.51
C ASP A 2 -11.30 6.98 22.76
N ALA A 3 -11.16 7.16 21.43
CA ALA A 3 -12.15 7.82 20.58
C ALA A 3 -13.10 6.87 19.83
N GLY A 4 -12.83 5.55 19.83
CA GLY A 4 -13.66 4.57 19.10
C GLY A 4 -13.71 4.77 17.58
N ALA A 5 -12.64 5.28 16.97
CA ALA A 5 -12.57 5.53 15.53
C ALA A 5 -12.38 4.23 14.73
N ASP A 6 -12.93 4.18 13.51
CA ASP A 6 -12.80 3.05 12.60
C ASP A 6 -11.39 2.93 11.97
N ALA A 7 -10.70 4.07 11.84
CA ALA A 7 -9.31 4.13 11.38
C ALA A 7 -8.63 5.42 11.85
N GLY A 8 -7.30 5.38 11.93
CA GLY A 8 -6.43 6.54 12.12
C GLY A 8 -5.47 6.72 10.95
N LEU A 9 -5.11 7.96 10.64
CA LEU A 9 -4.11 8.31 9.63
C LEU A 9 -3.07 9.23 10.26
N ALA A 10 -1.80 8.85 10.12
CA ALA A 10 -0.67 9.63 10.59
C ALA A 10 0.15 10.07 9.37
N PHE A 11 0.28 11.39 9.20
CA PHE A 11 1.12 12.00 8.19
C PHE A 11 2.47 12.42 8.79
N ASP A 12 3.48 12.53 7.95
CA ASP A 12 4.76 13.10 8.36
C ASP A 12 4.80 14.64 8.25
N GLY A 13 5.99 15.24 8.35
CA GLY A 13 6.13 16.68 8.56
C GLY A 13 5.77 17.54 7.35
N ASP A 14 6.04 17.07 6.14
CA ASP A 14 5.67 17.71 4.88
C ASP A 14 4.48 17.03 4.17
N GLY A 15 4.04 15.87 4.68
CA GLY A 15 2.79 15.23 4.30
C GLY A 15 2.90 14.39 3.01
N ASP A 16 4.12 14.00 2.63
CA ASP A 16 4.34 13.10 1.50
C ASP A 16 4.19 11.62 1.88
N ARG A 17 4.17 11.32 3.19
CA ARG A 17 3.98 9.96 3.72
C ARG A 17 2.75 9.86 4.59
N VAL A 18 2.19 8.65 4.60
CA VAL A 18 1.09 8.28 5.48
C VAL A 18 1.27 6.85 5.98
N VAL A 19 0.92 6.64 7.24
CA VAL A 19 0.73 5.32 7.86
C VAL A 19 -0.66 5.32 8.47
N ALA A 20 -1.37 4.19 8.36
CA ALA A 20 -2.71 4.04 8.92
C ALA A 20 -2.71 3.16 10.17
N VAL A 21 -3.78 3.27 10.95
CA VAL A 21 -4.04 2.41 12.11
C VAL A 21 -5.47 1.90 12.01
N GLY A 22 -5.66 0.60 12.12
CA GLY A 22 -6.99 -0.02 12.13
C GLY A 22 -7.75 0.25 13.44
N ALA A 23 -9.07 -0.01 13.43
CA ALA A 23 -9.91 0.09 14.63
C ALA A 23 -9.43 -0.78 15.81
N ASP A 24 -8.74 -1.88 15.51
CA ASP A 24 -8.12 -2.80 16.47
C ASP A 24 -6.75 -2.31 16.99
N GLY A 25 -6.27 -1.17 16.50
CA GLY A 25 -4.96 -0.62 16.82
C GLY A 25 -3.82 -1.19 15.99
N ALA A 26 -4.08 -2.05 15.00
CA ALA A 26 -3.04 -2.59 14.13
C ALA A 26 -2.40 -1.49 13.27
N LEU A 27 -1.07 -1.49 13.19
CA LEU A 27 -0.33 -0.59 12.29
C LEU A 27 -0.44 -1.09 10.85
N LEU A 28 -0.86 -0.21 9.96
CA LEU A 28 -1.00 -0.45 8.53
C LEU A 28 -0.02 0.44 7.78
N ASP A 29 1.14 -0.13 7.43
CA ASP A 29 2.20 0.57 6.71
C ASP A 29 1.90 0.75 5.20
N GLY A 30 2.86 1.30 4.46
CA GLY A 30 2.74 1.57 3.03
C GLY A 30 2.43 0.34 2.18
N ASP A 31 2.91 -0.85 2.55
CA ASP A 31 2.62 -2.07 1.80
C ASP A 31 1.14 -2.47 1.94
N HIS A 32 0.57 -2.32 3.14
CA HIS A 32 -0.86 -2.55 3.36
C HIS A 32 -1.72 -1.56 2.56
N LEU A 33 -1.33 -0.29 2.54
CA LEU A 33 -2.03 0.75 1.79
C LEU A 33 -1.93 0.54 0.28
N LEU A 34 -0.77 0.11 -0.22
CA LEU A 34 -0.57 -0.28 -1.62
C LEU A 34 -1.42 -1.50 -1.99
N ALA A 35 -1.46 -2.51 -1.13
CA ALA A 35 -2.30 -3.69 -1.35
C ALA A 35 -3.78 -3.29 -1.50
N ALA A 36 -4.31 -2.54 -0.52
CA ALA A 36 -5.71 -2.11 -0.52
C ALA A 36 -6.05 -1.27 -1.76
N SER A 37 -5.21 -0.29 -2.09
CA SER A 37 -5.44 0.61 -3.23
C SER A 37 -5.27 -0.09 -4.57
N GLY A 38 -4.22 -0.91 -4.73
CA GLY A 38 -3.93 -1.62 -5.97
C GLY A 38 -4.99 -2.65 -6.30
N ILE A 39 -5.47 -3.40 -5.30
CA ILE A 39 -6.54 -4.39 -5.47
C ILE A 39 -7.87 -3.70 -5.82
N ASP A 40 -8.27 -2.64 -5.10
CA ASP A 40 -9.49 -1.88 -5.43
C ASP A 40 -9.45 -1.34 -6.87
N LEU A 41 -8.32 -0.75 -7.28
CA LEU A 41 -8.16 -0.23 -8.64
C LEU A 41 -8.23 -1.33 -9.69
N HIS A 42 -7.63 -2.50 -9.43
CA HIS A 42 -7.67 -3.65 -10.35
C HIS A 42 -9.10 -4.19 -10.49
N GLU A 43 -9.81 -4.42 -9.38
CA GLU A 43 -11.19 -4.92 -9.39
C GLU A 43 -12.15 -3.98 -10.13
N ARG A 44 -11.87 -2.68 -10.10
CA ARG A 44 -12.63 -1.65 -10.82
C ARG A 44 -12.20 -1.45 -12.27
N GLY A 45 -11.17 -2.16 -12.73
CA GLY A 45 -10.61 -2.00 -14.09
C GLY A 45 -9.94 -0.65 -14.32
N LEU A 46 -9.43 -0.02 -13.26
CA LEU A 46 -8.80 1.30 -13.28
C LEU A 46 -7.28 1.24 -13.07
N LEU A 47 -6.73 0.08 -12.71
CA LEU A 47 -5.30 -0.11 -12.55
C LEU A 47 -4.63 -0.17 -13.94
N ALA A 48 -3.75 0.79 -14.22
CA ALA A 48 -3.02 0.82 -15.48
C ALA A 48 -2.14 -0.42 -15.63
N ASP A 49 -2.26 -1.08 -16.77
CA ASP A 49 -1.49 -2.28 -17.14
C ASP A 49 -1.51 -3.40 -16.08
N ASP A 50 -2.53 -3.42 -15.22
CA ASP A 50 -2.64 -4.31 -14.06
C ASP A 50 -1.33 -4.40 -13.25
N THR A 51 -0.62 -3.26 -13.10
CA THR A 51 0.74 -3.22 -12.55
C THR A 51 0.86 -2.22 -11.40
N VAL A 52 1.55 -2.63 -10.34
CA VAL A 52 1.99 -1.77 -9.23
C VAL A 52 3.51 -1.69 -9.22
N VAL A 53 4.06 -0.48 -9.11
CA VAL A 53 5.50 -0.24 -8.98
C VAL A 53 5.84 -0.06 -7.50
N GLY A 54 6.91 -0.71 -7.06
CA GLY A 54 7.43 -0.52 -5.70
C GLY A 54 8.92 -0.87 -5.63
N THR A 55 9.57 -0.49 -4.54
CA THR A 55 11.00 -0.77 -4.40
C THR A 55 11.25 -2.22 -3.99
N VAL A 56 12.49 -2.69 -4.14
CA VAL A 56 12.95 -3.99 -3.63
C VAL A 56 12.72 -4.21 -2.12
N MET A 57 12.46 -3.14 -1.35
CA MET A 57 12.16 -3.19 0.08
C MET A 57 10.74 -3.66 0.41
N ALA A 58 9.82 -3.65 -0.56
CA ALA A 58 8.44 -4.09 -0.35
C ALA A 58 8.39 -5.54 0.14
N ASN A 59 7.51 -5.83 1.09
CA ASN A 59 7.40 -7.14 1.72
C ASN A 59 6.99 -8.23 0.71
N LEU A 60 7.45 -9.46 0.92
CA LEU A 60 7.06 -10.62 0.12
C LEU A 60 5.54 -10.87 0.14
N GLY A 61 4.87 -10.56 1.25
CA GLY A 61 3.43 -10.67 1.41
C GLY A 61 2.67 -9.81 0.39
N LEU A 62 3.12 -8.57 0.16
CA LEU A 62 2.54 -7.67 -0.85
C LEU A 62 2.62 -8.30 -2.25
N ARG A 63 3.80 -8.81 -2.61
CA ARG A 63 4.04 -9.43 -3.91
C ARG A 63 3.14 -10.66 -4.13
N ARG A 64 2.96 -11.46 -3.07
CA ARG A 64 2.06 -12.63 -3.10
C ARG A 64 0.59 -12.23 -3.22
N ALA A 65 0.18 -11.18 -2.52
CA ALA A 65 -1.19 -10.67 -2.60
C ALA A 65 -1.51 -10.20 -4.02
N PHE A 66 -0.63 -9.38 -4.62
CA PHE A 66 -0.79 -8.96 -6.01
C PHE A 66 -0.78 -10.13 -7.00
N GLY A 67 0.16 -11.07 -6.86
CA GLY A 67 0.17 -12.26 -7.71
C GLY A 67 -1.09 -13.12 -7.62
N ALA A 68 -1.72 -13.20 -6.43
CA ALA A 68 -2.99 -13.90 -6.24
C ALA A 68 -4.17 -13.18 -6.90
N CYS A 69 -4.10 -11.85 -7.03
CA CYS A 69 -5.09 -11.02 -7.69
C CYS A 69 -4.83 -10.84 -9.19
N GLY A 70 -3.76 -11.40 -9.75
CA GLY A 70 -3.38 -11.20 -11.16
C GLY A 70 -2.71 -9.85 -11.44
N ILE A 71 -2.28 -9.14 -10.41
CA ILE A 71 -1.58 -7.86 -10.50
C ILE A 71 -0.07 -8.11 -10.60
N SER A 72 0.58 -7.47 -11.57
CA SER A 72 2.04 -7.48 -11.73
C SER A 72 2.70 -6.51 -10.74
N PHE A 73 3.83 -6.91 -10.16
CA PHE A 73 4.62 -6.03 -9.29
C PHE A 73 5.98 -5.74 -9.93
N HIS A 74 6.25 -4.48 -10.25
CA HIS A 74 7.51 -4.04 -10.83
C HIS A 74 8.45 -3.48 -9.76
N GLU A 75 9.61 -4.12 -9.60
CA GLU A 75 10.57 -3.78 -8.56
C GLU A 75 11.61 -2.77 -9.05
N THR A 76 11.84 -1.72 -8.26
CA THR A 76 12.84 -0.69 -8.53
C THR A 76 13.85 -0.56 -7.37
N ALA A 77 14.94 0.16 -7.61
CA ALA A 77 15.90 0.48 -6.56
C ALA A 77 15.26 1.36 -5.47
N VAL A 78 15.83 1.36 -4.27
CA VAL A 78 15.32 2.17 -3.16
C VAL A 78 15.45 3.66 -3.47
N GLY A 79 14.34 4.38 -3.34
CA GLY A 79 14.24 5.83 -3.55
C GLY A 79 12.99 6.19 -4.34
N ASP A 80 12.28 7.22 -3.88
CA ASP A 80 11.10 7.80 -4.56
C ASP A 80 11.37 8.18 -6.01
N ARG A 81 12.58 8.62 -6.33
CA ARG A 81 13.02 8.97 -7.69
C ARG A 81 12.92 7.83 -8.71
N TYR A 82 12.93 6.58 -8.24
CA TYR A 82 12.87 5.40 -9.11
C TYR A 82 11.46 4.81 -9.22
N VAL A 83 10.51 5.30 -8.42
CA VAL A 83 9.12 4.82 -8.36
C VAL A 83 8.23 5.73 -9.19
#